data_AF-A0A968CI79-F1
#
_entry.id   AF-A0A968CI79-F1
#
_cell.length_a   1.000
_cell.length_b   1.000
_cell.length_c   1.000
_cell.angle_alpha   90.00
_cell.angle_beta   90.00
_cell.angle_gamma   90.00
#
_symmetry.space_group_name_H-M   'P 1'
#
loop_
_entity.id
_entity.type
_entity.pdbx_description
1 polymer ?
#
loop_
_entity_poly.entity_id
_entity_poly.type
_entity_poly.pdbx_seq_one_letter_code
_entity_poly.pdbx_strand_id
1 'polypeptide(L)' 'CSKVNLSIYNVIGQKVRTLVHRRQPAGNYQVRWEGTNEKGKNVSSGI' A
#
# COMPACT_ATOMS: atom_id res chain seq x y z
N CYS A 1 -3.18 -19.44 7.25
CA CYS A 1 -2.16 -18.39 7.09
C CYS A 1 -1.88 -18.24 5.59
N SER A 2 -2.13 -17.06 5.02
CA SER A 2 -2.00 -16.81 3.57
C SER A 2 -1.05 -15.64 3.31
N LYS A 3 -0.45 -15.58 2.12
CA LYS A 3 0.43 -14.46 1.71
C LYS A 3 -0.44 -13.29 1.26
N VAL A 4 -0.26 -12.13 1.89
CA VAL A 4 -0.98 -10.90 1.57
C VAL A 4 -0.02 -9.92 0.88
N ASN A 5 -0.45 -9.37 -0.25
CA ASN A 5 0.22 -8.26 -0.93
C ASN A 5 -0.78 -7.09 -1.04
N LEU A 6 -0.48 -5.98 -0.37
CA LEU A 6 -1.21 -4.74 -0.47
C LEU A 6 -0.28 -3.68 -1.05
N SER A 7 -0.54 -3.29 -2.30
CA SER A 7 0.21 -2.29 -3.04
C SER A 7 -0.71 -1.18 -3.53
N ILE A 8 -0.25 0.06 -3.43
CA ILE A 8 -0.94 1.25 -3.90
C ILE A 8 -0.41 1.62 -5.29
N TYR A 9 -1.32 1.95 -6.19
CA TYR A 9 -1.04 2.42 -7.55
C TYR A 9 -1.73 3.77 -7.77
N ASN A 10 -1.17 4.58 -8.67
CA ASN A 10 -1.83 5.80 -9.13
C ASN A 10 -2.79 5.51 -10.29
N VAL A 11 -3.51 6.54 -10.74
CA VAL A 11 -4.53 6.44 -11.81
C VAL A 11 -3.99 5.95 -13.17
N ILE A 12 -2.68 6.10 -13.41
CA ILE A 12 -2.02 5.60 -14.62
C ILE A 12 -1.37 4.21 -14.44
N GLY A 13 -1.63 3.54 -13.31
CA GLY A 13 -1.15 2.19 -13.04
C GLY A 13 0.30 2.08 -12.55
N GLN A 14 0.96 3.20 -12.22
CA GLN A 14 2.29 3.17 -11.63
C GLN A 14 2.21 2.84 -10.14
N LYS A 15 3.08 1.92 -9.70
CA LYS A 15 3.20 1.53 -8.30
C LYS A 15 3.74 2.69 -7.46
N VAL A 16 2.97 3.11 -6.47
CA VAL A 16 3.32 4.19 -5.53
C VAL A 16 4.08 3.64 -4.33
N ARG A 17 3.56 2.59 -3.70
CA ARG A 17 4.11 1.98 -2.48
C ARG A 17 3.52 0.61 -2.18
N THR A 18 4.32 -0.27 -1.60
CA THR A 18 3.84 -1.52 -0.99
C THR A 18 3.61 -1.29 0.51
N LEU A 19 2.41 -1.54 1.00
CA LEU A 19 2.08 -1.43 2.43
C LEU A 19 2.23 -2.76 3.16
N VAL A 20 1.88 -3.87 2.50
CA VAL A 20 1.96 -5.21 3.08
C VAL A 20 2.55 -6.16 2.05
N HIS A 21 3.57 -6.91 2.44
CA HIS A 21 4.12 -8.01 1.64
C HIS A 21 4.55 -9.15 2.56
N ARG A 22 3.61 -9.71 3.33
CA ARG A 22 3.91 -10.75 4.32
C ARG A 22 2.78 -11.76 4.45
N ARG A 23 3.09 -12.91 5.04
CA ARG A 23 2.06 -13.89 5.43
C ARG A 23 1.31 -13.38 6.65
N GLN A 24 -0.01 -13.48 6.63
CA GLN A 24 -0.86 -13.13 7.75
C GLN A 24 -1.78 -14.32 8.10
N PRO A 25 -1.94 -14.66 9.39
CA PRO A 25 -2.96 -15.59 9.83
C PRO A 25 -4.36 -15.02 9.59
N ALA A 26 -5.40 -15.84 9.78
CA ALA A 26 -6.77 -15.36 9.67
C ALA A 26 -7.06 -14.34 10.79
N GLY A 27 -7.73 -13.25 10.46
CA GLY A 27 -8.03 -12.16 11.38
C GLY A 27 -8.26 -10.84 10.63
N ASN A 28 -8.62 -9.81 11.39
CA ASN A 28 -8.81 -8.46 10.86
C ASN A 28 -7.51 -7.66 10.98
N TYR A 29 -7.10 -7.02 9.88
CA TYR A 29 -5.92 -6.15 9.83
C TYR A 29 -6.30 -4.78 9.27
N GLN A 30 -5.85 -3.73 9.95
CA GLN A 30 -5.99 -2.36 9.46
C GLN A 30 -4.61 -1.81 9.14
N VAL A 31 -4.52 -1.12 8.00
CA VAL A 31 -3.28 -0.51 7.53
C VAL A 31 -3.60 0.93 7.16
N ARG A 32 -2.93 1.86 7.83
CA ARG A 32 -3.06 3.30 7.57
C ARG A 32 -1.93 3.75 6.66
N TRP A 33 -2.26 4.56 5.66
CA TRP A 33 -1.31 5.13 4.73
C TRP A 33 -1.44 6.66 4.74
N GLU A 34 -0.32 7.35 5.01
CA GLU A 34 -0.26 8.81 5.11
C GLU A 34 -0.12 9.51 3.75
N GLY A 35 -0.45 8.86 2.62
CA GLY A 35 -0.32 9.49 1.30
C GLY A 35 1.13 9.70 0.83
N THR A 36 2.07 8.86 1.29
CA THR A 36 3.50 8.96 0.94
C THR A 36 3.97 7.81 0.05
N ASN A 37 4.81 8.09 -0.94
CA ASN A 37 5.44 7.06 -1.77
C ASN A 37 6.55 6.30 -1.03
N GLU A 38 7.21 5.35 -1.71
CA GLU A 38 8.35 4.59 -1.14
C GLU A 38 9.53 5.45 -0.68
N LYS A 39 9.66 6.67 -1.20
CA LYS A 39 10.71 7.64 -0.81
C LYS A 39 10.28 8.58 0.31
N GLY A 40 9.12 8.36 0.92
CA GLY A 40 8.57 9.23 1.97
C GLY A 40 8.09 10.59 1.47
N LYS A 41 8.06 10.82 0.15
CA LYS A 41 7.51 12.05 -0.43
C LYS A 41 5.99 11.92 -0.52
N ASN A 42 5.28 13.00 -0.18
CA ASN A 42 3.85 13.07 -0.41
C ASN A 42 3.56 12.86 -1.90
N VAL A 43 2.64 11.95 -2.19
CA VAL A 43 2.09 11.87 -3.55
C VAL A 43 1.09 13.00 -3.72
N SER A 44 1.08 13.60 -4.90
CA SER A 44 0.02 14.53 -5.28
C SER A 44 -1.32 13.78 -5.21
N SER A 45 -2.32 14.43 -4.63
CA SER A 45 -3.72 13.98 -4.65
C SER A 45 -4.27 14.14 -6.07
N GLY A 46 -3.84 13.28 -6.99
CA GLY A 46 -4.42 13.21 -8.33
C GLY A 46 -5.82 12.60 -8.23
N ILE A 47 -6.82 13.34 -8.74
CA ILE A 47 -8.20 12.89 -8.99
C ILE A 47 -8.19 11.75 -10.01
#